data_AF-A0A1Q6YKH9-F1
#
_entry.id   AF-A0A1Q6YKH9-F1
#
_cell.length_a   1.000
_cell.length_b   1.000
_cell.length_c   1.000
_cell.angle_alpha   90.00
_cell.angle_beta   90.00
_cell.angle_gamma   90.00
#
_symmetry.space_group_name_H-M   'P 1'
#
loop_
_entity.id
_entity.type
_entity.pdbx_description
1 polymer ?
#
loop_
_entity_poly.entity_id
_entity_poly.type
_entity_poly.pdbx_seq_one_letter_code
_entity_poly.pdbx_strand_id
1 'polypeptide(L)'
;MDGGIGPCRADFTVKDEAGKPIYDVKIKVTLRYGIFNKRKMDLEIGTNSDGKARIIGLPDSPKKPLEFQIKSGTISKSVEDDPSANCTAVYEVTLSVH
;
A
#
# COMPACT_ATOMS: atom_id res chain seq x y z
N MET A 1 0.14 2.80 -9.49
CA MET A 1 1.60 2.58 -9.54
C MET A 1 1.87 1.12 -9.82
N ASP A 2 2.93 0.81 -10.55
CA ASP A 2 3.32 -0.57 -10.89
C ASP A 2 4.74 -0.87 -10.39
N GLY A 3 4.89 -2.01 -9.69
CA GLY A 3 6.17 -2.49 -9.19
C GLY A 3 6.89 -3.47 -10.13
N GLY A 4 6.19 -4.08 -11.10
CA GLY A 4 6.76 -5.01 -12.06
C GLY A 4 7.42 -6.27 -11.49
N ILE A 5 7.19 -6.61 -10.20
CA ILE A 5 7.84 -7.75 -9.54
C ILE A 5 7.02 -9.03 -9.67
N GLY A 6 5.69 -8.92 -9.68
CA GLY A 6 4.80 -10.08 -9.71
C GLY A 6 3.37 -9.74 -10.10
N PRO A 7 2.46 -10.73 -10.08
CA PRO A 7 1.11 -10.57 -10.59
C PRO A 7 0.14 -9.89 -9.59
N CYS A 8 0.55 -9.71 -8.33
CA CYS A 8 -0.37 -9.30 -7.28
C CYS A 8 -0.62 -7.80 -7.25
N ARG A 9 -1.74 -7.43 -6.62
CA ARG A 9 -2.17 -6.04 -6.47
C ARG A 9 -2.77 -5.79 -5.09
N ALA A 10 -2.65 -4.54 -4.66
CA ALA A 10 -3.30 -4.03 -3.48
C ALA A 10 -4.05 -2.72 -3.82
N ASP A 11 -5.34 -2.71 -3.47
CA ASP A 11 -6.23 -1.57 -3.64
C ASP A 11 -6.51 -0.94 -2.28
N PHE A 12 -6.35 0.37 -2.18
CA PHE A 12 -6.56 1.13 -0.97
C PHE A 12 -7.68 2.15 -1.18
N THR A 13 -8.54 2.28 -0.18
CA THR A 13 -9.49 3.39 -0.05
C THR A 13 -9.27 4.02 1.31
N VAL A 14 -8.84 5.29 1.32
CA VAL A 14 -8.51 6.03 2.54
C VAL A 14 -9.60 7.07 2.80
N LYS A 15 -10.17 7.03 4.00
CA LYS A 15 -11.23 7.93 4.47
C LYS A 15 -10.89 8.52 5.84
N ASP A 16 -11.53 9.63 6.18
CA ASP A 16 -11.52 10.15 7.55
C ASP A 16 -12.61 9.49 8.42
N GLU A 17 -12.70 9.88 9.69
CA GLU A 17 -13.69 9.37 10.64
C GLU A 17 -15.14 9.76 10.28
N ALA A 18 -15.33 10.80 9.48
CA ALA A 18 -16.63 11.17 8.91
C ALA A 18 -16.95 10.39 7.62
N GLY A 19 -16.08 9.49 7.17
CA GLY A 19 -16.23 8.71 5.95
C GLY A 19 -15.87 9.47 4.67
N LYS A 20 -15.31 10.68 4.77
CA LYS A 20 -14.93 11.50 3.62
C LYS A 20 -13.60 10.99 3.04
N PRO A 21 -13.47 10.86 1.71
CA PRO A 21 -12.22 10.47 1.09
C PRO A 21 -11.12 11.51 1.34
N ILE A 22 -9.91 11.04 1.65
CA ILE A 22 -8.74 11.91 1.86
C ILE A 22 -7.87 11.89 0.60
N TYR A 23 -7.68 13.07 0.00
CA TYR A 23 -6.84 13.28 -1.19
C TYR A 23 -5.34 13.32 -0.83
N ASP A 24 -4.50 12.86 -1.76
CA ASP A 24 -3.02 12.89 -1.68
C ASP A 24 -2.41 12.23 -0.42
N VAL A 25 -3.09 11.22 0.12
CA VAL A 25 -2.50 10.36 1.16
C VAL A 25 -1.41 9.52 0.52
N LYS A 26 -0.20 9.61 1.06
CA LYS A 26 0.96 8.86 0.56
C LYS A 26 0.92 7.45 1.11
N ILE A 27 0.85 6.47 0.23
CA ILE A 27 0.97 5.05 0.53
C ILE A 27 2.34 4.60 0.03
N LYS A 28 3.20 4.21 0.97
CA LYS A 28 4.55 3.76 0.69
C LYS A 28 4.71 2.31 1.06
N VAL A 29 5.38 1.53 0.20
CA VAL A 29 5.78 0.15 0.49
C VAL A 29 7.24 -0.06 0.12
N THR A 30 7.95 -0.79 0.97
CA THR A 30 9.34 -1.19 0.70
C THR A 30 9.39 -2.68 0.39
N LEU A 31 9.71 -3.00 -0.86
CA LEU A 31 9.82 -4.38 -1.35
C LEU A 31 11.28 -4.80 -1.35
N ARG A 32 11.59 -5.95 -0.75
CA ARG A 32 12.90 -6.60 -0.88
C ARG A 32 12.74 -7.89 -1.68
N TYR A 33 13.54 -8.05 -2.72
CA TYR A 33 13.38 -9.14 -3.69
C TYR A 33 14.71 -9.62 -4.29
N GLY A 34 14.63 -10.67 -5.12
CA GLY A 34 15.77 -11.32 -5.75
C GLY A 34 16.53 -12.27 -4.82
N ILE A 35 17.66 -12.77 -5.31
CA ILE A 35 18.51 -13.76 -4.62
C ILE A 35 18.96 -13.18 -3.26
N PHE A 36 18.60 -13.86 -2.17
CA PHE A 36 18.82 -13.42 -0.78
C PHE A 36 18.26 -12.02 -0.43
N ASN A 37 17.17 -11.55 -1.07
CA ASN A 37 16.56 -10.24 -0.80
C ASN A 37 17.51 -9.04 -0.97
N LYS A 38 18.52 -9.15 -1.86
CA LYS A 38 19.53 -8.10 -2.07
C LYS A 38 19.00 -6.87 -2.81
N ARG A 39 17.91 -6.99 -3.56
CA ARG A 39 17.29 -5.85 -4.24
C ARG A 39 16.27 -5.21 -3.32
N LYS A 40 16.21 -3.89 -3.33
CA LYS A 40 15.24 -3.06 -2.61
C LYS A 40 14.56 -2.14 -3.61
N MET A 41 13.24 -2.03 -3.52
CA MET A 41 12.45 -1.08 -4.27
C MET A 41 11.47 -0.40 -3.32
N ASP A 42 11.44 0.93 -3.37
CA ASP A 42 10.50 1.75 -2.62
C ASP A 42 9.45 2.25 -3.61
N LEU A 43 8.18 1.89 -3.38
CA LEU A 43 7.05 2.39 -4.16
C LEU A 43 6.28 3.39 -3.31
N GLU A 44 5.86 4.49 -3.92
CA GLU A 44 5.01 5.50 -3.29
C GLU A 44 3.90 5.93 -4.25
N ILE A 45 2.67 6.03 -3.75
CA ILE A 45 1.51 6.52 -4.49
C ILE A 45 0.66 7.43 -3.62
N GLY A 46 0.17 8.54 -4.19
CA GLY A 46 -0.86 9.37 -3.56
C GLY A 46 -2.27 8.86 -3.87
N THR A 47 -3.20 8.96 -2.93
CA THR A 47 -4.63 8.74 -3.21
C THR A 47 -5.19 9.80 -4.15
N ASN A 48 -6.12 9.40 -5.02
CA ASN A 48 -6.86 10.31 -5.90
C ASN A 48 -7.99 11.04 -5.13
N SER A 49 -8.80 11.86 -5.83
CA SER A 49 -9.88 12.64 -5.23
C SER A 49 -10.96 11.81 -4.54
N ASP A 50 -11.09 10.53 -4.91
CA ASP A 50 -11.97 9.55 -4.25
C ASP A 50 -11.30 8.85 -3.07
N GLY A 51 -10.09 9.26 -2.67
CA GLY A 51 -9.31 8.63 -1.61
C GLY A 51 -8.75 7.26 -2.00
N LYS A 52 -8.74 6.93 -3.30
CA LYS A 52 -8.33 5.61 -3.80
C LYS A 52 -6.90 5.61 -4.31
N ALA A 53 -6.21 4.52 -4.06
CA ALA A 53 -4.89 4.25 -4.60
C ALA A 53 -4.76 2.77 -4.98
N ARG A 54 -4.02 2.48 -6.05
CA ARG A 54 -3.78 1.12 -6.52
C ARG A 54 -2.30 0.89 -6.78
N ILE A 55 -1.79 -0.18 -6.21
CA ILE A 55 -0.45 -0.69 -6.45
C ILE A 55 -0.59 -2.05 -7.12
N ILE A 56 -0.06 -2.17 -8.34
CA ILE A 56 0.02 -3.43 -9.09
C ILE A 56 1.50 -3.84 -9.19
N GLY A 57 1.77 -5.07 -9.64
CA GLY A 57 3.15 -5.52 -9.80
C GLY A 57 3.79 -6.01 -8.50
N LEU A 58 3.00 -6.40 -7.50
CA LEU A 58 3.48 -6.91 -6.22
C LEU A 58 3.89 -8.39 -6.34
N PRO A 59 4.88 -8.86 -5.55
CA PRO A 59 5.26 -10.28 -5.51
C PRO A 59 4.08 -11.13 -5.02
N ASP A 60 3.93 -12.34 -5.55
CA ASP A 60 2.94 -13.32 -5.07
C ASP A 60 3.39 -14.11 -3.84
N SER A 61 4.70 -14.29 -3.67
CA SER A 61 5.27 -15.08 -2.59
C SER A 61 6.44 -14.36 -1.91
N PRO A 62 6.21 -13.21 -1.24
CA PRO A 62 7.28 -12.54 -0.52
C PRO A 62 7.70 -13.33 0.72
N LYS A 63 9.01 -13.31 1.06
CA LYS A 63 9.52 -14.01 2.25
C LYS A 63 9.03 -13.43 3.59
N LYS A 64 8.50 -12.22 3.58
CA LYS A 64 7.93 -11.51 4.73
C LYS A 64 6.70 -10.74 4.25
N PRO A 65 5.72 -10.51 5.12
CA PRO A 65 4.61 -9.62 4.83
C PRO A 65 5.11 -8.25 4.33
N LEU A 66 4.34 -7.66 3.42
CA LEU A 66 4.57 -6.31 2.93
C LEU A 66 3.99 -5.32 3.93
N GLU A 67 4.79 -4.33 4.34
CA GLU A 67 4.31 -3.24 5.19
C GLU A 67 4.00 -2.01 4.31
N PHE A 68 2.73 -1.63 4.28
CA PHE A 68 2.25 -0.40 3.65
C PHE A 68 2.12 0.70 4.69
N GLN A 69 2.90 1.76 4.53
CA GLN A 69 2.82 2.98 5.34
C GLN A 69 1.91 3.99 4.65
N ILE A 70 0.76 4.26 5.26
CA ILE A 70 -0.22 5.25 4.80
C ILE A 70 0.00 6.52 5.62
N LYS A 71 0.34 7.63 4.97
CA LYS A 71 0.69 8.90 5.62
C LYS A 71 -0.09 10.07 5.02
N SER A 72 -0.68 10.88 5.89
CA SER A 72 -1.32 12.15 5.54
C SER A 72 -0.83 13.24 6.50
N GLY A 73 0.00 14.16 6.02
CA GLY A 73 0.61 15.20 6.87
C GLY A 73 1.40 14.61 8.05
N THR A 74 0.93 14.87 9.27
CA THR A 74 1.51 14.39 10.53
C THR A 74 1.00 13.01 10.96
N ILE A 75 -0.01 12.48 10.29
CA ILE A 75 -0.70 11.24 10.68
C ILE A 75 -0.21 10.10 9.82
N SER A 76 0.05 8.95 10.44
CA SER A 76 0.49 7.74 9.75
C SER A 76 -0.15 6.49 10.33
N LYS A 77 -0.35 5.49 9.48
CA LYS A 77 -0.88 4.17 9.83
C LYS A 77 -0.16 3.13 8.98
N SER A 78 0.10 1.96 9.56
CA SER A 78 0.71 0.84 8.84
C SER A 78 -0.32 -0.26 8.63
N VAL A 79 -0.27 -0.90 7.47
CA VAL A 79 -1.08 -2.07 7.10
C VAL A 79 -0.13 -3.15 6.61
N GLU A 80 -0.24 -4.35 7.20
CA GLU A 80 0.48 -5.52 6.72
C GLU A 80 -0.37 -6.29 5.71
N ASP A 81 0.29 -6.77 4.65
CA ASP A 81 -0.29 -7.60 3.60
C ASP A 81 0.57 -8.84 3.39
N ASP A 82 -0.07 -9.99 3.22
CA ASP A 82 0.59 -11.18 2.72
C ASP A 82 -0.01 -11.54 1.35
N PRO A 83 0.64 -11.12 0.25
CA PRO A 83 0.21 -11.45 -1.10
C PRO A 83 0.06 -12.95 -1.37
N SER A 84 0.77 -13.80 -0.60
CA SER A 84 0.68 -15.26 -0.70
C SER A 84 -0.68 -15.77 -0.23
N ALA A 85 -1.28 -15.07 0.72
CA ALA A 85 -2.62 -15.34 1.23
C ALA A 85 -3.70 -14.61 0.43
N ASN A 86 -3.43 -13.38 -0.03
CA ASN A 86 -4.39 -12.58 -0.82
C ASN A 86 -3.70 -11.73 -1.89
N CYS A 87 -3.59 -12.29 -3.10
CA CYS A 87 -2.95 -11.63 -4.24
C CYS A 87 -3.76 -10.44 -4.83
N THR A 88 -5.00 -10.23 -4.38
CA THR A 88 -5.85 -9.10 -4.78
C THR A 88 -6.45 -8.41 -3.55
N ALA A 89 -5.57 -7.95 -2.66
CA ALA A 89 -5.97 -7.34 -1.41
C ALA A 89 -6.72 -6.02 -1.61
N VAL A 90 -7.73 -5.78 -0.76
CA VAL A 90 -8.51 -4.54 -0.72
C VAL A 90 -8.54 -4.03 0.70
N TYR A 91 -8.09 -2.80 0.90
CA TYR A 91 -7.94 -2.16 2.20
C TYR A 91 -8.80 -0.90 2.30
N GLU A 92 -9.70 -0.89 3.28
CA GLU A 92 -10.37 0.33 3.72
C GLU A 92 -9.67 0.88 4.95
N VAL A 93 -9.06 2.06 4.81
CA VAL A 93 -8.23 2.67 5.83
C VAL A 93 -8.88 3.95 6.33
N THR A 94 -9.27 3.95 7.60
CA THR A 94 -9.68 5.18 8.29
C THR A 94 -8.48 5.84 8.96
N LEU A 95 -8.28 7.13 8.71
CA LEU A 95 -7.31 8.01 9.39
C LEU A 95 -8.04 9.06 10.22
N SER A 96 -7.67 9.20 11.49
CA SER A 96 -8.21 10.24 12.38
C SER A 96 -7.49 11.57 12.15
N VAL A 97 -7.81 12.25 11.05
CA VAL A 97 -7.35 13.61 10.76
C VAL A 97 -8.10 14.62 11.64
N HIS A 98 -7.40 15.18 12.62
CA HIS A 98 -7.89 16.24 13.50
C HIS A 98 -7.59 17.63 12.93
#